data_AF-A0A9C9EQ99-F1
#
_entry.id   AF-A0A9C9EQ99-F1
#
_cell.length_a   1.000
_cell.length_b   1.000
_cell.length_c   1.000
_cell.angle_alpha   90.00
_cell.angle_beta   90.00
_cell.angle_gamma   90.00
#
_symmetry.space_group_name_H-M   'P 1'
#
loop_
_entity.id
_entity.type
_entity.pdbx_description
1 polymer ?
#
loop_
_entity_poly.entity_id
_entity_poly.type
_entity_poly.pdbx_seq_one_letter_code
_entity_poly.pdbx_strand_id
1 'polypeptide(L)' 'MISLSGDMETVDLPDVLSVISQNEKSGVFTIRRGMEEKKLYFKKGMLVFASSTDDSEKLGEVMLQSG' A
#
# COMPACT_ATOMS: atom_id res chain seq x y z
N MET A 1 -19.90 2.58 -2.11
CA MET A 1 -18.43 2.45 -2.18
C MET A 1 -18.12 1.19 -2.95
N ILE A 2 -17.26 1.27 -3.98
CA ILE A 2 -16.81 0.09 -4.73
C ILE A 2 -15.49 -0.36 -4.09
N SER A 3 -15.45 -1.58 -3.57
CA SER A 3 -14.24 -2.21 -3.04
C SER A 3 -13.80 -3.32 -3.98
N LEU A 4 -12.53 -3.32 -4.39
CA LEU A 4 -11.91 -4.44 -5.09
C LEU A 4 -11.19 -5.30 -4.04
N SER A 5 -11.55 -6.58 -3.93
CA SER A 5 -10.92 -7.55 -3.02
C SER A 5 -10.52 -8.80 -3.80
N GLY A 6 -9.33 -9.33 -3.53
CA GLY A 6 -8.82 -10.56 -4.12
C GLY A 6 -7.57 -11.04 -3.39
N ASP A 7 -7.14 -12.27 -3.69
CA ASP A 7 -5.95 -12.87 -3.09
C ASP A 7 -4.70 -12.55 -3.90
N MET A 8 -3.62 -12.15 -3.23
CA MET A 8 -2.34 -11.80 -3.88
C MET A 8 -1.61 -13.00 -4.52
N GLU A 9 -2.11 -14.22 -4.37
CA GLU A 9 -1.63 -15.38 -5.14
C GLU A 9 -2.05 -15.32 -6.61
N THR A 10 -3.07 -14.51 -6.94
CA THR A 10 -3.67 -14.44 -8.28
C THR A 10 -3.43 -13.13 -9.01
N VAL A 11 -2.91 -12.12 -8.32
CA VAL A 11 -2.68 -10.78 -8.88
C VAL A 11 -1.36 -10.22 -8.37
N ASP A 12 -0.45 -9.94 -9.30
CA ASP A 12 0.83 -9.30 -9.01
C ASP A 12 0.60 -7.88 -8.49
N LEU A 13 1.19 -7.56 -7.33
CA LEU A 13 1.09 -6.22 -6.73
C LEU A 13 1.44 -5.07 -7.72
N PRO A 14 2.51 -5.18 -8.54
CA PRO A 14 2.80 -4.18 -9.57
C PRO A 14 1.62 -3.91 -10.51
N ASP A 15 0.87 -4.92 -10.91
CA ASP A 15 -0.27 -4.75 -11.83
C ASP A 15 -1.40 -3.97 -11.17
N VAL A 16 -1.69 -4.24 -9.89
CA VAL A 16 -2.68 -3.48 -9.11
C VAL A 16 -2.27 -2.01 -8.99
N LEU A 17 -1.00 -1.76 -8.66
CA LEU A 17 -0.46 -0.41 -8.55
C LEU A 17 -0.52 0.33 -9.89
N SER A 18 -0.22 -0.36 -10.98
CA SER A 18 -0.32 0.16 -12.35
C SER A 18 -1.75 0.57 -12.69
N VAL A 19 -2.74 -0.28 -12.38
CA VAL A 19 -4.16 0.05 -12.57
C VAL A 19 -4.58 1.27 -11.75
N ILE A 20 -4.14 1.38 -10.49
CA ILE A 20 -4.43 2.53 -9.62
C ILE A 20 -3.85 3.82 -10.21
N SER A 21 -2.60 3.77 -10.69
CA SER A 21 -1.90 4.90 -11.29
C SER A 21 -2.55 5.35 -12.61
N GLN A 22 -2.74 4.43 -13.56
CA GLN A 22 -3.29 4.72 -14.89
C GLN A 22 -4.72 5.25 -14.85
N ASN A 23 -5.51 4.84 -13.86
CA ASN A 23 -6.91 5.27 -13.72
C ASN A 23 -7.08 6.40 -12.70
N GLU A 24 -5.98 7.00 -12.21
CA GLU A 24 -5.96 8.07 -11.20
C GLU A 24 -6.81 7.76 -9.96
N LYS A 25 -6.87 6.48 -9.55
CA LYS A 25 -7.72 6.09 -8.42
C LYS A 25 -7.20 6.69 -7.13
N SER A 26 -8.12 7.11 -6.27
CA SER A 26 -7.84 7.59 -4.91
C SER A 26 -8.49 6.64 -3.91
N GLY A 27 -7.83 6.40 -2.78
CA GLY A 27 -8.34 5.48 -1.76
C GLY A 27 -7.22 4.82 -0.97
N VAL A 28 -7.56 3.73 -0.28
CA VAL A 28 -6.63 2.96 0.53
C VAL A 28 -6.56 1.55 -0.04
N PHE A 29 -5.35 1.09 -0.36
CA PHE A 29 -5.07 -0.29 -0.69
C PHE A 29 -4.50 -0.98 0.55
N THR A 30 -5.23 -1.98 1.06
CA THR A 30 -4.89 -2.68 2.30
C THR A 30 -4.38 -4.06 1.98
N ILE A 31 -3.15 -4.35 2.40
CA ILE A 31 -2.49 -5.65 2.29
C ILE A 31 -2.50 -6.28 3.67
N ARG A 32 -2.88 -7.54 3.77
CA ARG A 32 -2.90 -8.28 5.05
C ARG A 32 -2.10 -9.56 4.93
N ARG A 33 -1.25 -9.82 5.93
CA ARG A 33 -0.50 -11.07 6.08
C ARG A 33 -0.58 -11.53 7.53
N GLY A 34 -1.40 -12.54 7.80
CA GLY A 34 -1.67 -12.97 9.17
C GLY A 34 -2.28 -11.82 9.99
N MET A 35 -1.57 -11.39 11.05
CA MET A 35 -1.97 -10.26 11.91
C MET A 35 -1.40 -8.90 11.44
N GLU A 36 -0.51 -8.90 10.45
CA GLU A 36 0.09 -7.68 9.92
C GLU A 36 -0.81 -7.06 8.85
N GLU A 37 -0.95 -5.73 8.89
CA GLU A 37 -1.68 -4.94 7.92
C GLU A 37 -0.78 -3.81 7.40
N LYS A 38 -0.65 -3.71 6.08
CA LYS A 38 -0.05 -2.55 5.41
C LYS A 38 -1.12 -1.79 4.66
N LYS A 39 -1.10 -0.47 4.78
CA LYS A 39 -2.02 0.43 4.08
C LYS A 39 -1.24 1.38 3.20
N LEU A 40 -1.59 1.41 1.93
CA LEU A 40 -1.08 2.35 0.95
C LEU A 40 -2.20 3.34 0.59
N TYR A 41 -1.94 4.63 0.75
CA TYR A 41 -2.92 5.69 0.56
C TYR A 41 -2.62 6.41 -0.76
N PHE A 42 -3.60 6.41 -1.66
CA PHE A 42 -3.48 6.99 -2.99
C PHE A 42 -4.36 8.23 -3.15
N LYS A 43 -3.82 9.22 -3.86
CA LYS A 43 -4.54 10.42 -4.30
C LYS A 43 -4.21 10.67 -5.77
N LYS A 44 -5.22 10.60 -6.63
CA LYS A 44 -5.08 10.72 -8.10
C LYS A 44 -4.01 9.80 -8.66
N GLY A 45 -4.04 8.52 -8.27
CA GLY A 45 -3.07 7.51 -8.73
C GLY A 45 -1.68 7.62 -8.11
N MET A 46 -1.41 8.64 -7.29
CA MET A 46 -0.12 8.81 -6.60
C MET A 46 -0.17 8.25 -5.18
N LEU A 47 0.85 7.50 -4.79
CA LEU A 47 1.05 7.08 -3.40
C LEU A 47 1.47 8.31 -2.56
N VAL A 48 0.63 8.71 -1.61
CA VAL A 48 0.88 9.89 -0.76
C VAL A 48 1.25 9.53 0.67
N PHE A 49 0.92 8.32 1.12
CA PHE A 49 1.26 7.84 2.45
C PHE A 49 1.26 6.30 2.49
N ALA A 50 2.06 5.72 3.38
CA ALA A 50 2.08 4.30 3.66
C ALA A 50 2.19 4.08 5.18
N SER A 51 1.45 3.11 5.71
CA SER A 51 1.59 2.65 7.09
C SER A 51 1.61 1.14 7.17
N SER A 52 2.24 0.62 8.22
CA SER A 52 2.34 -0.80 8.53
C SER A 52 2.03 -1.01 10.01
N THR A 53 1.34 -2.10 10.33
CA THR A 53 1.18 -2.56 11.72
C THR A 53 2.25 -3.58 12.10
N ASP A 54 3.22 -3.84 11.23
CA ASP A 54 4.42 -4.60 11.55
C ASP A 54 5.35 -3.72 12.42
N ASP A 55 5.52 -4.11 13.68
CA ASP A 55 6.36 -3.41 14.65
C ASP A 55 7.85 -3.40 14.27
N SER A 56 8.28 -4.25 13.33
CA SER A 56 9.64 -4.27 12.80
C SER A 56 9.87 -3.23 11.70
N GLU A 57 8.80 -2.70 11.08
CA GLU A 57 8.85 -1.65 10.07
C GLU A 57 8.63 -0.26 10.66
N LYS A 58 9.25 0.01 11.81
CA LYS A 58 9.38 1.37 12.32
C LYS A 58 10.19 2.20 11.32
N LEU A 59 9.48 2.80 10.36
CA LEU A 59 9.96 3.80 9.39
C LEU A 59 10.72 4.97 10.06
N GLY A 60 10.67 5.09 11.40
CA GLY A 60 11.49 6.01 12.18
C GLY A 60 13.00 5.71 12.17
N GLU A 61 13.45 4.47 11.90
CA GLU A 61 14.89 4.17 11.84
C GLU A 61 15.50 4.41 10.45
N VAL A 62 14.72 4.28 9.38
CA VAL A 62 15.23 4.42 7.99
C VAL A 62 15.48 5.88 7.61
N MET A 63 14.89 6.86 8.31
CA MET A 63 15.11 8.29 8.05
C MET A 63 16.26 8.92 8.85
N LEU A 64 16.92 8.20 9.76
CA LEU A 64 18.06 8.72 10.55
C LEU A 64 19.44 8.39 9.95
N GLN A 65 19.50 7.63 8.85
CA GLN A 65 20.77 7.25 8.20
C GLN A 65 21.15 8.08 6.97
N SER A 66 20.36 9.12 6.61
CA SER A 66 20.69 10.04 5.52
C SER A 66 20.96 11.48 5.98
N GLY A 67 21.36 11.64 7.24
CA GLY A 67 21.82 12.92 7.81
C GLY A 67 23.34 12.96 7.92
#